data_AF-A0A554K4Z9-F1
#
_entry.id   AF-A0A554K4Z9-F1
#
_cell.length_a   1.000
_cell.length_b   1.000
_cell.length_c   1.000
_cell.angle_alpha   90.00
_cell.angle_beta   90.00
_cell.angle_gamma   90.00
#
_symmetry.space_group_name_H-M   'P 1'
#
loop_
_entity.id
_entity.type
_entity.pdbx_description
1 polymer ?
#
loop_
_entity_poly.entity_id
_entity_poly.type
_entity_poly.pdbx_seq_one_letter_code
_entity_poly.pdbx_strand_id
1 'polypeptide(L)' 'MHIFLRAPVLAFCQKCGNSVKPHTVCSNCGFYKGAEVIDVLKKLTKKERKLKEKEMAAKAGEKEKPLSMEELSKK' A
#
# COMPACT_ATOMS: atom_id res chain seq x y z
N MET A 1 -27.84 13.32 20.60
CA MET A 1 -27.65 12.88 19.22
C MET A 1 -26.15 12.63 19.02
N HIS A 2 -25.69 11.38 19.06
CA HIS A 2 -24.26 11.02 19.03
C HIS A 2 -23.93 10.26 17.74
N ILE A 3 -24.13 10.91 16.58
CA ILE A 3 -23.83 10.31 15.28
C ILE A 3 -22.57 10.98 14.75
N PHE A 4 -21.41 10.43 15.10
CA PHE A 4 -20.11 10.93 14.65
C PHE A 4 -19.46 9.94 13.70
N LEU A 5 -18.94 10.45 12.59
CA LEU A 5 -18.13 9.66 11.66
C LEU A 5 -16.69 9.60 12.17
N ARG A 6 -16.07 8.41 12.08
CA ARG A 6 -14.65 8.21 12.40
C ARG A 6 -13.89 7.84 11.14
N ALA A 7 -12.65 8.32 11.04
CA ALA A 7 -11.78 7.95 9.94
C ALA A 7 -11.41 6.46 10.00
N PRO A 8 -11.39 5.76 8.86
CA PRO A 8 -10.95 4.38 8.81
C PRO A 8 -9.44 4.27 9.00
N VAL A 9 -9.00 3.20 9.66
CA VAL A 9 -7.57 2.87 9.79
C VAL A 9 -7.08 2.27 8.47
N LEU A 10 -5.95 2.78 7.99
CA LEU A 10 -5.27 2.29 6.79
C LEU A 10 -3.86 1.83 7.16
N ALA A 11 -3.39 0.77 6.50
CA ALA A 11 -2.05 0.20 6.66
C ALA A 11 -1.35 0.13 5.30
N PHE A 12 -0.01 0.13 5.29
CA PHE A 12 0.75 0.04 4.05
C PHE A 12 0.92 -1.42 3.59
N CYS A 13 0.73 -1.67 2.29
CA CYS A 13 0.99 -2.97 1.70
C CYS A 13 2.50 -3.23 1.58
N GLN A 14 2.96 -4.36 2.10
CA GLN A 14 4.38 -4.75 2.09
C GLN A 14 4.97 -4.94 0.68
N LYS A 15 4.14 -5.25 -0.32
CA LYS A 15 4.61 -5.51 -1.70
C LYS A 15 4.67 -4.24 -2.55
N CYS A 16 3.71 -3.33 -2.40
CA CYS A 16 3.51 -2.22 -3.33
C CYS A 16 3.44 -0.83 -2.67
N GLY A 17 3.57 -0.74 -1.34
CA GLY A 17 3.57 0.52 -0.60
C GLY A 17 2.26 1.30 -0.59
N ASN A 18 1.19 0.80 -1.20
CA ASN A 18 -0.10 1.50 -1.23
C ASN A 18 -0.84 1.36 0.11
N SER A 19 -1.70 2.32 0.42
CA SER A 19 -2.60 2.26 1.57
C SER A 19 -3.71 1.21 1.32
N VAL A 20 -3.89 0.31 2.28
CA VAL A 20 -4.82 -0.81 2.23
C VAL A 20 -5.51 -0.94 3.58
N LYS A 21 -6.76 -1.40 3.57
CA LYS A 21 -7.47 -1.72 4.80
C LYS A 21 -6.83 -2.95 5.48
N PRO A 22 -6.66 -2.95 6.82
CA PRO A 22 -6.18 -4.11 7.55
C PRO A 22 -7.00 -5.37 7.24
N HIS A 23 -6.36 -6.54 7.27
CA HIS A 23 -6.98 -7.85 7.01
C HIS A 23 -7.62 -8.03 5.63
N THR A 24 -7.30 -7.18 4.65
CA THR A 24 -7.84 -7.26 3.28
C THR A 24 -6.74 -7.53 2.27
N VAL A 25 -7.09 -8.16 1.15
CA VAL A 25 -6.18 -8.30 0.00
C VAL A 25 -5.94 -6.93 -0.62
N CYS A 26 -4.69 -6.63 -1.00
CA CYS A 26 -4.40 -5.38 -1.68
C CYS A 26 -5.06 -5.34 -3.07
N SER A 27 -5.95 -4.37 -3.32
CA SER A 27 -6.62 -4.21 -4.61
C SER A 27 -5.68 -3.83 -5.75
N ASN A 28 -4.48 -3.32 -5.45
CA ASN A 28 -3.52 -2.93 -6.48
C ASN A 28 -2.63 -4.10 -6.93
N CYS A 29 -2.10 -4.89 -5.98
CA CYS A 29 -1.13 -5.95 -6.28
C CYS A 29 -1.63 -7.38 -6.01
N GLY A 30 -2.86 -7.55 -5.50
CA GLY A 30 -3.48 -8.86 -5.27
C GLY A 30 -2.83 -9.69 -4.16
N PHE A 31 -1.95 -9.08 -3.36
CA PHE A 31 -1.15 -9.78 -2.35
C PHE A 31 -1.77 -9.71 -0.96
N TYR A 32 -1.71 -10.83 -0.22
CA TYR A 32 -2.10 -10.92 1.18
C TYR A 32 -1.26 -11.99 1.90
N LYS A 33 -0.71 -11.66 3.07
CA LYS A 33 0.06 -12.57 3.94
C LYS A 33 1.14 -13.41 3.23
N GLY A 34 1.92 -12.81 2.33
CA GLY A 34 3.01 -13.55 1.69
C GLY A 34 2.62 -14.26 0.39
N ALA A 35 1.33 -14.32 0.04
CA ALA A 35 0.83 -14.99 -1.14
C ALA A 35 0.12 -14.04 -2.10
N GLU A 36 0.30 -14.28 -3.40
CA GLU A 36 -0.53 -13.67 -4.44
C GLU A 36 -1.88 -14.42 -4.47
N VAL A 37 -2.93 -13.75 -3.98
CA VAL A 37 -4.29 -14.29 -3.93
C VAL A 37 -5.06 -13.95 -5.20
N ILE A 38 -4.76 -12.79 -5.80
CA ILE A 38 -5.41 -12.29 -7.01
C ILE A 38 -4.35 -12.02 -8.06
N ASP A 39 -4.39 -12.78 -9.15
CA ASP A 39 -3.57 -12.52 -10.33
C ASP A 39 -4.12 -11.32 -11.13
N VAL A 40 -3.82 -10.12 -10.68
CA VAL A 40 -4.30 -8.87 -11.32
C VAL A 40 -3.84 -8.78 -12.79
N LEU A 41 -2.74 -9.44 -13.14
CA LEU A 41 -2.11 -9.40 -14.47
C LEU A 41 -2.73 -10.37 -15.50
N LYS A 42 -3.56 -11.35 -15.10
CA LYS A 42 -4.06 -12.39 -16.00
C LYS A 42 -5.05 -11.87 -17.05
N LYS A 43 -5.77 -10.78 -16.77
CA LYS A 43 -6.81 -10.23 -17.68
C LYS A 43 -6.38 -8.96 -18.42
N LEU A 44 -5.20 -8.41 -18.12
CA LEU A 44 -4.71 -7.16 -18.69
C LEU A 44 -4.03 -7.38 -20.05
N THR A 45 -4.30 -6.49 -21.01
CA THR A 45 -3.67 -6.50 -22.32
C THR A 45 -2.16 -6.20 -22.20
N LYS A 46 -1.37 -6.57 -23.22
CA LYS A 46 0.10 -6.41 -23.21
C LYS A 46 0.55 -4.95 -23.02
N LYS A 47 -0.27 -3.97 -23.40
CA LYS A 47 0.01 -2.53 -23.22
C LYS A 47 -0.19 -2.08 -21.78
N GLU A 48 -1.24 -2.56 -21.10
CA GLU A 48 -1.58 -2.16 -19.74
C GLU A 48 -0.62 -2.74 -18.69
N ARG A 49 -0.08 -3.95 -18.96
CA ARG A 49 0.96 -4.56 -18.11
C ARG A 49 2.23 -3.71 -18.04
N LYS A 50 2.69 -3.18 -19.18
CA LYS A 50 3.89 -2.32 -19.25
C LYS A 50 3.71 -0.99 -18.51
N LEU A 51 2.49 -0.46 -18.43
CA LEU A 51 2.20 0.77 -17.70
C LEU A 51 2.21 0.51 -16.19
N LYS A 52 1.53 -0.55 -15.75
CA LYS A 52 1.52 -1.00 -14.35
C LYS A 52 2.92 -1.31 -13.82
N GLU A 53 3.78 -1.96 -14.61
CA GLU A 53 5.17 -2.25 -14.24
C GLU A 53 6.00 -0.97 -14.05
N LYS A 54 5.81 0.03 -14.93
CA LYS A 54 6.48 1.34 -14.80
C LYS A 54 6.00 2.13 -13.59
N GLU A 55 4.70 2.10 -13.32
CA GLU A 55 4.13 2.75 -12.12
C GLU A 55 4.57 2.07 -10.83
N MET A 56 4.72 0.74 -10.82
CA MET A 56 5.24 0.01 -9.67
C MET A 56 6.73 0.27 -9.43
N ALA A 57 7.54 0.49 -10.48
CA ALA A 57 8.96 0.83 -10.35
C ALA A 57 9.20 2.25 -9.81
N ALA A 58 8.34 3.22 -10.19
CA ALA A 58 8.48 4.61 -9.75
C ALA A 58 8.13 4.84 -8.27
N LYS A 59 7.32 3.95 -7.65
CA LYS A 59 6.80 4.12 -6.28
C LYS A 59 7.62 3.46 -5.17
N ALA A 60 8.78 2.87 -5.47
CA ALA A 60 9.64 2.21 -4.48
C ALA A 60 10.60 3.17 -3.73
N GLY A 61 10.51 4.49 -3.94
CA GLY A 61 11.55 5.47 -3.57
C GLY A 61 11.35 6.32 -2.31
N GLU A 62 10.15 6.46 -1.75
CA GLU A 62 9.96 7.24 -0.51
C GLU A 62 9.89 6.33 0.70
N LYS A 63 11.06 5.94 1.20
CA LYS A 63 11.22 5.47 2.58
C LYS A 63 11.13 6.71 3.47
N GLU A 64 9.98 6.92 4.11
CA GLU A 64 9.88 7.84 5.25
C GLU A 64 10.97 7.44 6.25
N LYS A 65 11.89 8.38 6.51
CA LYS A 65 12.92 8.26 7.56
C LYS A 65 12.24 7.77 8.84
N PRO A 66 12.82 6.79 9.56
CA PRO A 66 12.33 6.49 10.89
C PRO A 66 12.40 7.79 11.71
N LEU A 67 11.27 8.25 12.24
CA LEU A 67 11.26 9.29 13.27
C LEU A 67 12.12 8.75 14.43
N SER A 68 13.35 9.24 14.51
CA SER A 68 14.30 8.92 15.56
C SER A 68 13.77 9.49 16.88
N MET A 69 13.91 8.74 17.98
CA MET A 69 13.51 9.15 19.32
C MET A 69 14.21 10.44 19.82
N GLU A 70 15.23 10.94 19.11
CA GLU A 70 16.00 12.12 19.50
C GLU A 70 15.24 13.45 19.38
N GLU A 71 14.17 13.55 18.58
CA GLU A 71 13.38 14.80 18.47
C GLU A 71 12.28 14.92 19.53
N LEU A 72 11.88 13.82 20.17
CA LEU A 72 10.88 13.82 21.24
C LEU A 72 11.45 14.19 22.63
N SER A 73 12.79 14.25 22.76
CA SER A 73 13.47 14.52 24.04
C SER A 73 14.05 15.93 24.16
N LYS A 74 13.81 16.82 23.20
CA LYS A 74 14.11 18.26 23.35
C LYS A 74 12.86 18.99 23.84
N LYS A 75 12.65 18.96 25.15
CA LYS A 75 11.80 19.92 25.86
C LYS A 75 12.52 20.36 27.12
#